data_AF-A0A9P6LSU6-F1
#
_entry.id   AF-A0A9P6LSU6-F1
#
_cell.length_a   1.000
_cell.length_b   1.000
_cell.length_c   1.000
_cell.angle_alpha   90.00
_cell.angle_beta   90.00
_cell.angle_gamma   90.00
#
_symmetry.space_group_name_H-M   'P 1'
#
loop_
_entity.id
_entity.type
_entity.pdbx_description
1 polymer ?
#
loop_
_entity_poly.entity_id
_entity_poly.type
_entity_poly.pdbx_seq_one_letter_code
_entity_poly.pdbx_strand_id
1 'polypeptide(L)'
;MRCLSTLAILLLSTVIATAQHAVPYPESLGNPDIAAQRAKLALSSTTSGCKNSLFGGNCPQSAPCCSGAGYCGSDPSFCAESCQASGSFAPDSCWPLPMAVNLADDFKDKSRVVPINEYNGFPNTADWVIDRSPSTQPHAVITDDKLLLKLNRLEKHPETGGGIGATVHSTRWMKYGTIEARLKTASNVPGPVSSFILISPISGDEIDFEIVGKDSADMQTNFYYK
;
A
#
# COMPACT_ATOMS: atom_id res chain seq x y z
N MET A 1 -35.83 -60.86 20.98
CA MET A 1 -34.66 -61.15 20.12
C MET A 1 -34.74 -60.32 18.85
N ARG A 2 -33.85 -59.32 18.74
CA ARG A 2 -33.12 -58.86 17.53
C ARG A 2 -32.73 -57.40 17.73
N CYS A 3 -31.55 -57.25 18.34
CA CYS A 3 -30.62 -56.14 18.17
C CYS A 3 -30.38 -55.87 16.67
N LEU A 4 -30.18 -54.60 16.30
CA LEU A 4 -29.34 -54.09 15.19
C LEU A 4 -29.41 -52.56 15.26
N SER A 5 -28.60 -51.94 16.11
CA SER A 5 -27.32 -51.29 15.79
C SER A 5 -27.45 -50.11 14.83
N THR A 6 -27.58 -48.91 15.41
CA THR A 6 -27.33 -47.63 14.76
C THR A 6 -25.86 -47.53 14.36
N LEU A 7 -25.59 -47.66 13.07
CA LEU A 7 -24.27 -47.44 12.48
C LEU A 7 -24.11 -45.94 12.20
N ALA A 8 -23.46 -45.23 13.13
CA ALA A 8 -23.01 -43.86 12.90
C ALA A 8 -21.76 -43.90 12.01
N ILE A 9 -21.91 -43.55 10.74
CA ILE A 9 -20.79 -43.39 9.81
C ILE A 9 -20.20 -42.00 10.05
N LEU A 10 -19.10 -41.95 10.80
CA LEU A 10 -18.26 -40.77 10.96
C LEU A 10 -17.42 -40.61 9.68
N LEU A 11 -17.86 -39.75 8.76
CA LEU A 11 -17.07 -39.35 7.59
C LEU A 11 -15.94 -38.43 8.06
N LEU A 12 -14.75 -38.99 8.30
CA LEU A 12 -13.51 -38.22 8.34
C LEU A 12 -13.20 -37.76 6.90
N SER A 13 -13.61 -36.54 6.55
CA SER A 13 -13.07 -35.84 5.40
C SER A 13 -11.66 -35.37 5.75
N THR A 14 -10.65 -36.14 5.37
CA THR A 14 -9.26 -35.71 5.33
C THR A 14 -9.13 -34.60 4.28
N VAL A 15 -9.09 -33.34 4.75
CA VAL A 15 -8.62 -32.23 3.93
C VAL A 15 -7.10 -32.42 3.78
N ILE A 16 -6.69 -33.06 2.70
CA ILE A 16 -5.30 -32.98 2.25
C ILE A 16 -5.15 -31.57 1.69
N ALA A 17 -4.78 -30.63 2.57
CA ALA A 17 -4.25 -29.34 2.15
C ALA A 17 -2.90 -29.65 1.49
N THR A 18 -2.92 -29.89 0.18
CA THR A 18 -1.71 -29.80 -0.62
C THR A 18 -1.24 -28.37 -0.48
N ALA A 19 -0.11 -28.17 0.22
CA ALA A 19 0.59 -26.90 0.26
C ALA A 19 0.80 -26.46 -1.19
N GLN A 20 -0.03 -25.51 -1.65
CA GLN A 20 0.25 -24.80 -2.87
C GLN A 20 1.64 -24.21 -2.68
N HIS A 21 2.48 -24.43 -3.70
CA HIS A 21 3.83 -23.87 -3.72
C HIS A 21 3.71 -22.39 -3.38
N ALA A 22 4.23 -22.02 -2.20
CA ALA A 22 4.36 -20.64 -1.83
C ALA A 22 5.18 -19.98 -2.94
N VAL A 23 4.53 -19.08 -3.68
CA VAL A 23 5.25 -18.09 -4.49
C VAL A 23 6.29 -17.51 -3.53
N PRO A 24 7.59 -17.51 -3.87
CA PRO A 24 8.59 -16.87 -3.03
C PRO A 24 8.19 -15.39 -2.93
N TYR A 25 7.56 -15.04 -1.82
CA TYR A 25 7.27 -13.65 -1.46
C TYR A 25 8.59 -12.88 -1.59
N PRO A 26 8.59 -11.69 -2.22
CA PRO A 26 9.80 -10.89 -2.24
C PRO A 26 10.19 -10.61 -0.78
N GLU A 27 11.42 -11.00 -0.46
CA GLU A 27 12.31 -10.31 0.48
C GLU A 27 11.75 -10.02 1.87
N SER A 28 12.15 -10.89 2.82
CA SER A 28 12.05 -10.75 4.27
C SER A 28 11.19 -9.58 4.79
N LEU A 29 9.94 -9.87 5.16
CA LEU A 29 9.21 -9.07 6.13
C LEU A 29 10.08 -8.97 7.39
N GLY A 30 10.78 -7.86 7.51
CA GLY A 30 11.83 -7.67 8.50
C GLY A 30 12.07 -6.18 8.65
N ASN A 31 12.26 -5.74 9.89
CA ASN A 31 12.70 -4.38 10.10
C ASN A 31 14.14 -4.30 9.56
N PRO A 32 14.41 -3.50 8.50
CA PRO A 32 15.78 -3.27 8.10
C PRO A 32 16.56 -2.67 9.26
N ASP A 33 17.88 -2.61 9.17
CA ASP A 33 18.63 -1.74 10.08
C ASP A 33 18.17 -0.29 9.83
N ILE A 34 17.20 0.17 10.63
CA ILE A 34 16.55 1.49 10.52
C ILE A 34 17.58 2.60 10.82
N ALA A 35 18.76 2.27 11.35
CA ALA A 35 19.86 3.20 11.53
C ALA A 35 20.57 3.56 10.21
N ALA A 36 20.47 2.71 9.17
CA ALA A 36 21.07 2.97 7.87
C ALA A 36 20.17 3.89 7.03
N GLN A 37 20.29 5.20 7.20
CA GLN A 37 19.65 6.16 6.28
C GLN A 37 20.24 5.99 4.87
N ARG A 38 19.41 5.72 3.86
CA ARG A 38 19.84 5.84 2.45
C ARG A 38 19.92 7.33 2.13
N ALA A 39 21.04 7.74 1.54
CA ALA A 39 21.15 9.09 0.98
C ALA A 39 20.04 9.28 -0.05
N LYS A 40 19.40 10.45 -0.07
CA LYS A 40 18.43 10.81 -1.10
C LYS A 40 19.13 10.74 -2.46
N LEU A 41 18.84 9.68 -3.22
CA LEU A 41 19.39 9.50 -4.56
C LEU A 41 18.81 10.58 -5.46
N ALA A 42 19.62 11.10 -6.39
CA ALA A 42 19.13 12.01 -7.41
C ALA A 42 18.01 11.31 -8.21
N LEU A 43 16.91 12.03 -8.44
CA LEU A 43 15.76 11.53 -9.17
C LEU A 43 16.23 11.15 -10.59
N SER A 44 16.17 9.86 -10.91
CA SER A 44 16.44 9.35 -12.25
C SER A 44 15.31 8.41 -12.60
N SER A 45 14.66 8.67 -13.72
CA SER A 45 13.66 7.79 -14.30
C SER A 45 13.98 7.55 -15.78
N THR A 46 13.68 6.35 -16.26
CA THR A 46 13.89 6.00 -17.66
C THR A 46 12.65 5.30 -18.22
N THR A 47 12.29 5.68 -19.45
CA THR A 47 11.23 5.02 -20.23
C THR A 47 11.70 3.70 -20.84
N SER A 48 13.01 3.46 -20.84
CA SER A 48 13.64 2.20 -21.25
C SER A 48 13.87 1.35 -20.01
N GLY A 49 13.20 0.21 -19.94
CA GLY A 49 13.26 -0.67 -18.78
C GLY A 49 11.93 -1.36 -18.48
N CYS A 50 11.83 -1.80 -17.24
CA CYS A 50 11.08 -2.96 -16.76
C CYS A 50 9.58 -3.09 -17.10
N LYS A 51 9.16 -3.64 -18.25
CA LYS A 51 7.74 -3.97 -18.54
C LYS A 51 7.43 -5.48 -18.59
N ASN A 52 7.80 -6.25 -17.54
CA ASN A 52 7.51 -7.69 -17.26
C ASN A 52 8.75 -8.62 -17.19
N SER A 53 9.58 -8.51 -16.15
CA SER A 53 10.78 -9.37 -16.00
C SER A 53 10.46 -10.79 -15.53
N LEU A 54 10.97 -11.80 -16.25
CA LEU A 54 10.97 -13.20 -15.81
C LEU A 54 12.30 -13.68 -15.21
N PHE A 55 13.47 -13.07 -15.50
CA PHE A 55 14.72 -13.17 -14.70
C PHE A 55 15.73 -12.03 -15.02
N GLY A 56 16.13 -11.25 -14.00
CA GLY A 56 17.39 -10.49 -13.87
C GLY A 56 17.58 -9.16 -14.65
N GLY A 57 17.66 -8.03 -13.93
CA GLY A 57 18.48 -6.86 -14.35
C GLY A 57 17.94 -5.93 -15.44
N ASN A 58 16.66 -5.55 -15.45
CA ASN A 58 16.11 -4.69 -16.52
C ASN A 58 16.29 -3.19 -16.28
N CYS A 59 16.54 -2.80 -15.04
CA CYS A 59 16.77 -1.41 -14.69
C CYS A 59 18.27 -1.09 -14.64
N PRO A 60 18.72 0.07 -15.16
CA PRO A 60 20.12 0.46 -15.10
C PRO A 60 20.51 0.83 -13.66
N GLN A 61 21.79 0.76 -13.32
CA GLN A 61 22.30 1.14 -12.00
C GLN A 61 21.92 2.58 -11.59
N SER A 62 21.76 3.49 -12.56
CA SER A 62 21.35 4.88 -12.32
C SER A 62 19.88 5.04 -11.88
N ALA A 63 19.02 4.06 -12.19
CA ALA A 63 17.60 4.04 -11.86
C ALA A 63 17.22 2.58 -11.50
N PRO A 64 17.72 2.05 -10.37
CA PRO A 64 17.87 0.61 -10.17
C PRO A 64 16.57 -0.14 -9.83
N CYS A 65 15.51 0.55 -9.42
CA CYS A 65 14.29 -0.07 -8.94
C CYS A 65 13.24 -0.16 -10.06
N CYS A 66 12.65 -1.34 -10.23
CA CYS A 66 11.51 -1.54 -11.11
C CYS A 66 10.19 -1.36 -10.33
N SER A 67 9.39 -0.35 -10.67
CA SER A 67 8.09 -0.12 -10.03
C SER A 67 7.04 -1.15 -10.47
N GLY A 68 5.96 -1.26 -9.68
CA GLY A 68 4.81 -2.12 -10.01
C GLY A 68 4.16 -1.78 -11.36
N ALA A 69 4.23 -0.51 -11.79
CA ALA A 69 3.74 -0.04 -13.08
C ALA A 69 4.69 -0.38 -14.26
N GLY A 70 5.85 -0.94 -13.97
CA GLY A 70 6.80 -1.38 -14.97
C GLY A 70 7.70 -0.28 -15.52
N TYR A 71 8.19 0.59 -14.63
CA TYR A 71 9.13 1.66 -14.98
C TYR A 71 10.33 1.62 -14.05
N CYS A 72 11.49 2.07 -14.53
CA CYS A 72 12.70 2.12 -13.73
C CYS A 72 12.90 3.49 -13.10
N GLY A 73 13.24 3.51 -11.82
CA GLY A 73 13.51 4.72 -11.06
C GLY A 73 14.44 4.49 -9.87
N SER A 74 14.84 5.58 -9.22
CA SER A 74 15.73 5.57 -8.04
C SER A 74 15.07 6.10 -6.77
N ASP A 75 13.83 6.57 -6.85
CA ASP A 75 13.13 7.24 -5.76
C ASP A 75 12.12 6.31 -5.06
N PRO A 76 11.58 6.70 -3.89
CA PRO A 76 10.69 5.84 -3.10
C PRO A 76 9.48 5.31 -3.87
N SER A 77 8.94 6.08 -4.83
CA SER A 77 7.78 5.64 -5.62
C SER A 77 8.10 4.45 -6.54
N PHE A 78 9.39 4.15 -6.76
CA PHE A 78 9.87 2.99 -7.50
C PHE A 78 10.47 1.93 -6.60
N CYS A 79 11.15 2.34 -5.53
CA CYS A 79 11.95 1.45 -4.70
C CYS A 79 11.23 0.94 -3.44
N ALA A 80 10.35 1.76 -2.84
CA ALA A 80 9.67 1.43 -1.59
C ALA A 80 8.32 0.76 -1.82
N GLU A 81 7.60 1.20 -2.86
CA GLU A 81 6.24 0.75 -3.14
C GLU A 81 6.22 -0.18 -4.35
N SER A 82 5.71 -1.41 -4.15
CA SER A 82 5.47 -2.37 -5.24
C SER A 82 6.70 -2.64 -6.13
N CYS A 83 7.90 -2.57 -5.56
CA CYS A 83 9.15 -2.77 -6.29
C CYS A 83 9.31 -4.25 -6.68
N GLN A 84 9.64 -4.50 -7.95
CA GLN A 84 9.84 -5.83 -8.50
C GLN A 84 11.33 -6.17 -8.51
N ALA A 85 11.80 -6.93 -7.50
CA ALA A 85 13.21 -7.31 -7.38
C ALA A 85 13.73 -8.06 -8.62
N SER A 86 12.91 -8.92 -9.24
CA SER A 86 13.25 -9.66 -10.46
C SER A 86 13.49 -8.78 -11.68
N GLY A 87 12.91 -7.58 -11.72
CA GLY A 87 13.04 -6.60 -12.79
C GLY A 87 14.01 -5.47 -12.48
N SER A 88 14.50 -5.39 -11.25
CA SER A 88 15.42 -4.36 -10.79
C SER A 88 16.87 -4.68 -11.20
N PHE A 89 17.78 -3.71 -11.05
CA PHE A 89 19.20 -3.82 -11.42
C PHE A 89 19.90 -5.00 -10.73
N ALA A 90 19.62 -5.17 -9.45
CA ALA A 90 20.06 -6.28 -8.61
C ALA A 90 18.90 -6.72 -7.69
N PRO A 91 18.91 -7.96 -7.15
CA PRO A 91 17.86 -8.41 -6.24
C PRO A 91 17.62 -7.42 -5.09
N ASP A 92 18.68 -6.92 -4.45
CA ASP A 92 18.64 -5.99 -3.32
C ASP A 92 18.46 -4.50 -3.70
N SER A 93 18.03 -4.22 -4.93
CA SER A 93 17.71 -2.86 -5.37
C SER A 93 16.41 -2.34 -4.74
N CYS A 94 15.44 -3.23 -4.51
CA CYS A 94 14.20 -2.88 -3.84
C CYS A 94 14.46 -2.55 -2.37
N TRP A 95 13.72 -1.60 -1.83
CA TRP A 95 13.86 -1.24 -0.43
C TRP A 95 13.11 -2.25 0.45
N PRO A 96 13.66 -2.56 1.63
CA PRO A 96 13.01 -3.43 2.59
C PRO A 96 11.67 -2.84 3.03
N LEU A 97 10.71 -3.72 3.31
CA LEU A 97 9.36 -3.37 3.76
C LEU A 97 9.32 -3.37 5.29
N PRO A 98 9.44 -2.21 5.96
CA PRO A 98 9.50 -2.15 7.41
C PRO A 98 8.18 -2.60 8.03
N MET A 99 8.25 -3.44 9.05
CA MET A 99 7.05 -3.97 9.70
C MET A 99 6.41 -2.96 10.64
N ALA A 100 5.11 -3.12 10.84
CA ALA A 100 4.29 -2.37 11.78
C ALA A 100 4.85 -2.48 13.20
N VAL A 101 4.76 -1.37 13.91
CA VAL A 101 4.96 -1.26 15.35
C VAL A 101 3.71 -0.66 15.95
N ASN A 102 3.56 -0.74 17.27
CA ASN A 102 2.48 -0.01 17.93
C ASN A 102 2.65 1.48 17.68
N LEU A 103 1.68 2.07 16.98
CA LEU A 103 1.62 3.49 16.64
C LEU A 103 0.22 3.99 17.02
N ALA A 104 0.19 5.10 17.75
CA ALA A 104 -1.00 5.89 17.97
C ALA A 104 -0.67 7.30 17.51
N ASP A 105 -1.41 7.79 16.52
CA ASP A 105 -1.17 9.10 15.93
C ASP A 105 -2.48 9.88 15.85
N ASP A 106 -2.45 11.09 16.36
CA ASP A 106 -3.52 12.08 16.29
C ASP A 106 -3.13 13.25 15.38
N PHE A 107 -2.12 13.07 14.53
CA PHE A 107 -1.62 14.04 13.55
C PHE A 107 -1.15 15.37 14.17
N LYS A 108 -0.76 15.39 15.46
CA LYS A 108 -0.16 16.58 16.08
C LYS A 108 1.22 16.90 15.51
N ASP A 109 2.03 15.87 15.28
CA ASP A 109 3.35 16.04 14.69
C ASP A 109 3.26 16.01 13.16
N LYS A 110 3.15 17.20 12.58
CA LYS A 110 3.04 17.38 11.13
C LYS A 110 4.27 16.92 10.36
N SER A 111 5.43 16.83 11.02
CA SER A 111 6.66 16.38 10.37
C SER A 111 6.65 14.88 10.06
N ARG A 112 5.73 14.12 10.67
CA ARG A 112 5.56 12.68 10.45
C ARG A 112 4.75 12.35 9.20
N VAL A 113 4.18 13.34 8.52
CA VAL A 113 3.42 13.18 7.27
C VAL A 113 4.14 13.93 6.15
N VAL A 114 4.70 13.20 5.19
CA VAL A 114 5.51 13.78 4.12
C VAL A 114 4.97 13.41 2.74
N PRO A 115 5.18 14.23 1.70
CA PRO A 115 4.89 13.81 0.33
C PRO A 115 5.89 12.73 -0.12
N ILE A 116 5.46 11.85 -1.05
CA ILE A 116 6.28 10.71 -1.52
C ILE A 116 7.67 11.10 -2.03
N ASN A 117 7.82 12.28 -2.64
CA ASN A 117 9.09 12.81 -3.15
C ASN A 117 10.05 13.32 -2.04
N GLU A 118 9.57 13.43 -0.81
CA GLU A 118 10.35 13.76 0.39
C GLU A 118 10.59 12.56 1.29
N TYR A 119 9.82 11.49 1.13
CA TYR A 119 10.07 10.24 1.83
C TYR A 119 11.44 9.65 1.44
N ASN A 120 12.16 9.05 2.38
CA ASN A 120 13.49 8.50 2.14
C ASN A 120 13.53 6.96 2.20
N GLY A 121 12.36 6.32 2.34
CA GLY A 121 12.24 4.86 2.47
C GLY A 121 12.27 4.31 3.88
N PHE A 122 12.44 5.16 4.90
CA PHE A 122 12.55 4.71 6.28
C PHE A 122 11.44 5.28 7.16
N PRO A 123 10.80 4.45 7.99
CA PRO A 123 9.69 4.89 8.82
C PRO A 123 10.13 5.74 10.03
N ASN A 124 11.44 5.85 10.28
CA ASN A 124 11.96 6.72 11.35
C ASN A 124 11.86 8.20 11.00
N THR A 125 11.75 8.58 9.72
CA THR A 125 11.60 9.99 9.32
C THR A 125 10.16 10.40 9.06
N ALA A 126 9.28 9.46 8.73
CA ALA A 126 7.85 9.71 8.53
C ALA A 126 7.02 8.46 8.87
N ASP A 127 5.84 8.63 9.46
CA ASP A 127 4.87 7.55 9.69
C ASP A 127 3.88 7.42 8.53
N TRP A 128 3.64 8.53 7.81
CA TRP A 128 2.66 8.60 6.74
C TRP A 128 3.22 9.29 5.50
N VAL A 129 2.80 8.81 4.34
CA VAL A 129 3.21 9.33 3.04
C VAL A 129 1.99 9.72 2.23
N ILE A 130 2.08 10.90 1.59
CA ILE A 130 1.09 11.39 0.65
C ILE A 130 1.55 10.96 -0.76
N ASP A 131 0.85 9.99 -1.37
CA ASP A 131 1.22 9.34 -2.65
C ASP A 131 1.38 10.33 -3.79
N ARG A 132 0.55 11.37 -3.77
CA ARG A 132 0.49 12.37 -4.83
C ARG A 132 0.34 13.74 -4.20
N SER A 133 1.11 14.70 -4.70
CA SER A 133 0.88 16.11 -4.43
C SER A 133 0.57 16.80 -5.75
N PRO A 134 -0.66 17.33 -5.95
CA PRO A 134 -1.01 18.08 -7.14
C PRO A 134 -0.21 19.38 -7.21
N SER A 135 0.00 19.87 -8.44
CA SER A 135 0.83 21.06 -8.70
C SER A 135 0.23 22.38 -8.21
N THR A 136 -1.08 22.42 -7.99
CA THR A 136 -1.85 23.63 -7.69
C THR A 136 -2.12 23.83 -6.21
N GLN A 137 -2.64 22.82 -5.50
CA GLN A 137 -3.10 22.93 -4.12
C GLN A 137 -3.01 21.60 -3.38
N PRO A 138 -2.41 21.54 -2.17
CA PRO A 138 -2.33 20.32 -1.39
C PRO A 138 -3.71 19.71 -1.13
N HIS A 139 -3.88 18.44 -1.51
CA HIS A 139 -5.13 17.71 -1.31
C HIS A 139 -5.10 16.79 -0.08
N ALA A 140 -3.97 16.68 0.62
CA ALA A 140 -3.85 16.12 1.95
C ALA A 140 -3.15 17.15 2.83
N VAL A 141 -3.79 17.58 3.92
CA VAL A 141 -3.26 18.60 4.83
C VAL A 141 -3.61 18.27 6.27
N ILE A 142 -2.74 18.63 7.20
CA ILE A 142 -3.06 18.56 8.63
C ILE A 142 -3.61 19.90 9.10
N THR A 143 -4.86 19.87 9.57
CA THR A 143 -5.55 21.03 10.16
C THR A 143 -6.26 20.60 11.44
N ASP A 144 -6.16 21.42 12.49
CA ASP A 144 -6.75 21.14 13.81
C ASP A 144 -6.41 19.74 14.35
N ASP A 145 -5.14 19.34 14.22
CA ASP A 145 -4.62 18.01 14.59
C ASP A 145 -5.44 16.87 13.98
N LYS A 146 -5.79 17.01 12.70
CA LYS A 146 -6.49 16.00 11.91
C LYS A 146 -5.94 15.99 10.50
N LEU A 147 -5.76 14.79 9.95
CA LEU A 147 -5.53 14.62 8.52
C LEU A 147 -6.81 14.91 7.75
N LEU A 148 -6.78 15.92 6.89
CA LEU A 148 -7.86 16.28 5.98
C LEU A 148 -7.48 15.88 4.55
N LEU A 149 -8.26 14.97 3.99
CA LEU A 149 -8.19 14.58 2.58
C LEU A 149 -9.24 15.35 1.77
N LYS A 150 -8.83 15.94 0.66
CA LYS A 150 -9.64 16.80 -0.20
C LYS A 150 -9.74 16.19 -1.59
N LEU A 151 -10.93 16.27 -2.19
CA LEU A 151 -11.09 16.01 -3.61
C LEU A 151 -10.78 17.29 -4.39
N ASN A 152 -9.71 17.29 -5.17
CA ASN A 152 -9.38 18.40 -6.07
C ASN A 152 -10.19 18.27 -7.37
N ARG A 153 -11.06 19.25 -7.64
CA ARG A 153 -11.85 19.29 -8.89
C ARG A 153 -11.28 20.25 -9.94
N LEU A 154 -10.27 21.05 -9.58
CA LEU A 154 -9.62 22.01 -10.47
C LEU A 154 -8.62 21.31 -11.38
N GLU A 155 -7.72 20.53 -10.79
CA GLU A 155 -6.87 19.63 -11.57
C GLU A 155 -7.69 18.42 -12.00
N LYS A 156 -7.63 18.13 -13.31
CA LYS A 156 -8.28 16.97 -13.88
C LYS A 156 -7.29 15.84 -14.05
N HIS A 157 -7.72 14.63 -13.76
CA HIS A 157 -6.96 13.44 -14.12
C HIS A 157 -6.77 13.43 -15.65
N PRO A 158 -5.53 13.34 -16.17
CA PRO A 158 -5.25 13.53 -17.59
C PRO A 158 -5.96 12.48 -18.47
N GLU A 159 -6.19 11.28 -17.94
CA GLU A 159 -6.82 10.19 -18.68
C GLU A 159 -8.34 10.14 -18.56
N THR A 160 -8.90 10.52 -17.41
CA THR A 160 -10.34 10.34 -17.13
C THR A 160 -11.13 11.65 -17.17
N GLY A 161 -10.45 12.80 -17.13
CA GLY A 161 -11.08 14.12 -16.98
C GLY A 161 -11.76 14.34 -15.61
N GLY A 162 -11.70 13.35 -14.71
CA GLY A 162 -12.28 13.40 -13.37
C GLY A 162 -11.49 14.28 -12.40
N GLY A 163 -12.08 14.56 -11.24
CA GLY A 163 -11.32 15.16 -10.14
C GLY A 163 -10.25 14.21 -9.61
N ILE A 164 -9.25 14.76 -8.93
CA ILE A 164 -8.14 14.01 -8.33
C ILE A 164 -8.40 13.89 -6.84
N GLY A 165 -8.44 12.65 -6.34
CA GLY A 165 -8.52 12.34 -4.91
C GLY A 165 -7.15 12.43 -4.22
N ALA A 166 -7.17 12.38 -2.90
CA ALA A 166 -5.98 12.32 -2.07
C ALA A 166 -5.87 10.96 -1.40
N THR A 167 -4.67 10.38 -1.42
CA THR A 167 -4.32 9.14 -0.74
C THR A 167 -3.17 9.42 0.22
N VAL A 168 -3.27 8.85 1.42
CA VAL A 168 -2.20 8.83 2.42
C VAL A 168 -2.08 7.42 2.95
N HIS A 169 -0.88 6.84 2.93
CA HIS A 169 -0.63 5.49 3.41
C HIS A 169 0.44 5.47 4.51
N SER A 170 0.46 4.40 5.31
CA SER A 170 1.47 4.22 6.35
C SER A 170 2.80 3.79 5.76
N THR A 171 3.91 4.28 6.32
CA THR A 171 5.27 3.85 5.93
C THR A 171 5.62 2.45 6.41
N ARG A 172 4.72 1.75 7.11
CA ARG A 172 4.93 0.43 7.69
C ARG A 172 3.89 -0.57 7.22
N TRP A 173 4.33 -1.82 7.13
CA TRP A 173 3.56 -2.95 6.64
C TRP A 173 3.05 -3.82 7.77
N MET A 174 1.80 -4.23 7.71
CA MET A 174 1.19 -5.12 8.69
C MET A 174 0.78 -6.42 8.01
N LYS A 175 1.19 -7.56 8.59
CA LYS A 175 0.67 -8.88 8.17
C LYS A 175 -0.60 -9.24 8.96
N TYR A 176 -0.52 -9.15 10.28
CA TYR A 176 -1.63 -9.35 11.21
C TYR A 176 -1.56 -8.30 12.32
N GLY A 177 -2.71 -7.92 12.86
CA GLY A 177 -2.82 -6.94 13.93
C GLY A 177 -4.21 -6.33 13.97
N THR A 178 -4.31 -5.22 14.67
CA THR A 178 -5.55 -4.43 14.77
C THR A 178 -5.22 -3.01 14.35
N ILE A 179 -6.06 -2.43 13.50
CA ILE A 179 -6.03 -1.00 13.19
C ILE A 179 -7.36 -0.40 13.61
N GLU A 180 -7.30 0.73 14.27
CA GLU A 180 -8.45 1.55 14.62
C GLU A 180 -8.28 2.93 13.99
N ALA A 181 -9.34 3.45 13.38
CA ALA A 181 -9.36 4.79 12.81
C ALA A 181 -10.66 5.51 13.18
N ARG A 182 -10.53 6.78 13.58
CA ARG A 182 -11.68 7.66 13.80
C ARG A 182 -11.86 8.59 12.60
N LEU A 183 -12.83 8.25 11.76
CA LEU A 183 -13.03 8.89 10.46
C LEU A 183 -14.28 9.79 10.46
N LYS A 184 -14.25 10.83 9.62
CA LYS A 184 -15.43 11.59 9.21
C LYS A 184 -15.44 11.64 7.69
N THR A 185 -16.53 11.18 7.09
CA THR A 185 -16.69 11.17 5.62
C THR A 185 -16.55 12.56 5.02
N ALA A 186 -15.90 12.63 3.85
CA ALA A 186 -15.60 13.87 3.16
C ALA A 186 -16.84 14.57 2.58
N SER A 187 -17.91 13.82 2.30
CA SER A 187 -19.08 14.36 1.60
C SER A 187 -20.35 13.57 1.86
N ASN A 188 -21.48 14.27 1.74
CA ASN A 188 -22.84 13.73 1.71
C ASN A 188 -23.53 14.02 0.36
N VAL A 189 -22.75 14.25 -0.70
CA VAL A 189 -23.26 14.41 -2.08
C VAL A 189 -22.96 13.15 -2.90
N PRO A 190 -23.74 12.84 -3.94
CA PRO A 190 -23.44 11.71 -4.83
C PRO A 190 -22.10 11.85 -5.55
N GLY A 191 -21.34 10.75 -5.63
CA GLY A 191 -20.11 10.64 -6.44
C GLY A 191 -18.83 10.41 -5.61
N PRO A 192 -18.49 11.25 -4.63
CA PRO A 192 -17.32 11.02 -3.78
C PRO A 192 -17.42 9.74 -2.94
N VAL A 193 -16.28 9.09 -2.73
CA VAL A 193 -16.11 7.96 -1.81
C VAL A 193 -15.02 8.36 -0.82
N SER A 194 -15.25 8.09 0.46
CA SER A 194 -14.21 8.12 1.50
C SER A 194 -13.88 6.68 1.86
N SER A 195 -12.62 6.30 1.77
CA SER A 195 -12.18 4.92 2.01
C SER A 195 -11.13 4.82 3.10
N PHE A 196 -11.12 3.70 3.80
CA PHE A 196 -10.05 3.24 4.68
C PHE A 196 -9.72 1.80 4.29
N ILE A 197 -8.51 1.60 3.77
CA ILE A 197 -8.14 0.40 3.02
C ILE A 197 -6.90 -0.22 3.64
N LEU A 198 -6.93 -1.54 3.81
CA LEU A 198 -5.76 -2.36 4.12
C LEU A 198 -5.43 -3.16 2.86
N ILE A 199 -4.35 -2.80 2.17
CA ILE A 199 -3.98 -3.43 0.89
C ILE A 199 -2.55 -3.94 0.91
N SER A 200 -2.34 -5.11 0.32
CA SER A 200 -1.03 -5.60 -0.07
C SER A 200 -0.91 -5.48 -1.59
N PRO A 201 -0.17 -4.49 -2.14
CA PRO A 201 -0.03 -4.35 -3.59
C PRO A 201 0.85 -5.46 -4.19
N ILE A 202 1.51 -6.26 -3.34
CA ILE A 202 2.34 -7.40 -3.75
C ILE A 202 1.48 -8.62 -4.07
N SER A 203 0.52 -8.94 -3.20
CA SER A 203 -0.39 -10.09 -3.39
C SER A 203 -1.66 -9.69 -4.15
N GLY A 204 -2.13 -8.47 -3.95
CA GLY A 204 -3.47 -8.03 -4.35
C GLY A 204 -4.54 -8.36 -3.31
N ASP A 205 -4.18 -8.81 -2.11
CA ASP A 205 -5.10 -8.94 -0.98
C ASP A 205 -5.52 -7.56 -0.46
N GLU A 206 -6.80 -7.37 -0.15
CA GLU A 206 -7.37 -6.08 0.22
C GLU A 206 -8.56 -6.24 1.19
N ILE A 207 -8.69 -5.33 2.14
CA ILE A 207 -9.86 -5.16 3.02
C ILE A 207 -10.25 -3.69 3.00
N ASP A 208 -11.51 -3.41 2.67
CA ASP A 208 -12.00 -2.05 2.43
C ASP A 208 -13.14 -1.67 3.37
N PHE A 209 -13.10 -0.41 3.78
CA PHE A 209 -14.21 0.28 4.41
C PHE A 209 -14.51 1.53 3.60
N GLU A 210 -15.69 1.60 2.99
CA GLU A 210 -16.06 2.66 2.07
C GLU A 210 -17.35 3.35 2.49
N ILE A 211 -17.34 4.68 2.50
CA ILE A 211 -18.53 5.52 2.71
C ILE A 211 -18.77 6.28 1.43
N VAL A 212 -19.87 5.95 0.75
CA VAL A 212 -20.29 6.65 -0.47
C VAL A 212 -21.04 7.92 -0.10
N GLY A 213 -20.72 9.04 -0.75
CA GLY A 213 -21.32 10.32 -0.39
C GLY A 213 -22.84 10.39 -0.60
N LYS A 214 -23.41 9.57 -1.51
CA LYS A 214 -24.86 9.47 -1.69
C LYS A 214 -25.57 8.91 -0.44
N ASP A 215 -24.87 8.08 0.35
CA ASP A 215 -25.40 7.44 1.55
C ASP A 215 -24.36 7.47 2.67
N SER A 216 -24.09 8.69 3.16
CA SER A 216 -23.00 8.94 4.10
C SER A 216 -23.24 8.39 5.51
N ALA A 217 -24.40 7.77 5.76
CA ALA A 217 -24.75 7.12 7.03
C ALA A 217 -24.48 5.62 7.02
N ASP A 218 -24.19 5.04 5.85
CA ASP A 218 -23.85 3.63 5.67
C ASP A 218 -22.36 3.46 5.38
N MET A 219 -21.78 2.37 5.89
CA MET A 219 -20.39 1.99 5.63
C MET A 219 -20.38 0.61 4.99
N GLN A 220 -19.89 0.57 3.76
CA GLN A 220 -19.73 -0.66 3.00
C GLN A 220 -18.41 -1.30 3.39
N THR A 221 -18.45 -2.60 3.69
CA THR A 221 -17.25 -3.41 3.97
C THR A 221 -17.03 -4.38 2.82
N ASN A 222 -15.79 -4.51 2.36
CA ASN A 222 -15.43 -5.43 1.28
C ASN A 222 -14.07 -6.08 1.52
N PHE A 223 -13.78 -7.15 0.76
CA PHE A 223 -12.45 -7.75 0.72
C PHE A 223 -12.15 -8.42 -0.62
N TYR A 224 -10.86 -8.46 -0.97
CA TYR A 224 -10.32 -9.19 -2.13
C TYR A 224 -9.15 -10.08 -1.67
N TYR A 225 -8.97 -11.20 -2.36
CA TYR A 225 -7.85 -12.12 -2.11
C TYR A 225 -7.37 -12.74 -3.43
N LYS A 226 -6.08 -13.05 -3.54
CA LYS A 226 -5.49 -13.70 -4.73
C LYS A 226 -4.56 -14.87 -4.43
#